data_AF-A0A552PR78-F1
#
_entry.id   AF-A0A552PR78-F1
#
_cell.length_a   1.000
_cell.length_b   1.000
_cell.length_c   1.000
_cell.angle_alpha   90.00
_cell.angle_beta   90.00
_cell.angle_gamma   90.00
#
_symmetry.space_group_name_H-M   'P 1'
#
loop_
_entity.id
_entity.type
_entity.pdbx_description
1 polymer ?
#
loop_
_entity_poly.entity_id
_entity_poly.type
_entity_poly.pdbx_seq_one_letter_code
_entity_poly.pdbx_strand_id
1 'polypeptide(L)'
;DNFPCEDLRTIDQLWVKYSGGRFGFSVQAKIYRELGGTREYNERVWNAFGERVGWRVNKSWIYYKDVTFDLKAPLGHLPGNRNLRWVREAFLFSRVETCKM
;
A
#
# COMPACT_ATOMS: atom_id res chain seq x y z
N ASP A 1 -11.26 10.73 -6.52
CA ASP A 1 -12.11 9.54 -6.23
C ASP A 1 -12.83 8.92 -7.44
N ASN A 2 -12.30 9.02 -8.67
CA ASN A 2 -13.05 8.62 -9.88
C ASN A 2 -12.52 7.34 -10.57
N PHE A 3 -11.49 6.69 -10.03
CA PHE A 3 -10.93 5.48 -10.64
C PHE A 3 -11.92 4.30 -10.45
N PRO A 4 -12.38 3.61 -11.51
CA PRO A 4 -13.43 2.60 -11.37
C PRO A 4 -13.05 1.44 -10.45
N CYS A 5 -14.03 0.97 -9.66
CA CYS A 5 -13.78 -0.12 -8.72
C CYS A 5 -13.47 -1.44 -9.41
N GLU A 6 -14.05 -1.70 -10.58
CA GLU A 6 -13.79 -2.90 -11.36
C GLU A 6 -12.33 -2.95 -11.83
N ASP A 7 -11.83 -1.85 -12.39
CA ASP A 7 -10.43 -1.75 -12.80
C ASP A 7 -9.47 -1.87 -11.60
N LEU A 8 -9.79 -1.22 -10.47
CA LEU A 8 -8.95 -1.26 -9.28
C LEU A 8 -8.87 -2.68 -8.70
N ARG A 9 -10.01 -3.38 -8.64
CA ARG A 9 -10.08 -4.78 -8.24
C ARG A 9 -9.33 -5.68 -9.21
N THR A 10 -9.42 -5.42 -10.52
CA THR A 10 -8.68 -6.20 -11.53
C THR A 10 -7.17 -6.06 -11.32
N ILE A 11 -6.67 -4.84 -11.13
CA ILE A 11 -5.25 -4.59 -10.84
C ILE A 11 -4.82 -5.30 -9.55
N ASP A 12 -5.61 -5.18 -8.49
CA ASP A 12 -5.32 -5.83 -7.20
C ASP A 12 -5.30 -7.35 -7.31
N GLN A 13 -6.29 -7.95 -7.97
CA GLN A 13 -6.37 -9.39 -8.18
C GLN A 13 -5.16 -9.93 -8.95
N LEU A 14 -4.66 -9.17 -9.93
CA LEU A 14 -3.44 -9.52 -10.65
C LEU A 14 -2.22 -9.49 -9.71
N TRP A 15 -2.07 -8.44 -8.89
CA TRP A 15 -1.01 -8.36 -7.90
C TRP A 15 -1.07 -9.52 -6.89
N VAL A 16 -2.24 -9.78 -6.33
CA VAL A 16 -2.46 -10.85 -5.34
C VAL A 16 -2.15 -12.21 -5.96
N LYS A 17 -2.72 -12.52 -7.14
CA LYS A 17 -2.57 -13.82 -7.78
C LYS A 17 -1.11 -14.13 -8.13
N TYR A 18 -0.41 -13.20 -8.79
CA TYR A 18 0.93 -13.46 -9.29
C TYR A 18 2.05 -13.20 -8.26
N SER A 19 1.71 -12.67 -7.09
CA SER A 19 2.64 -12.58 -5.96
C SER A 19 2.50 -13.69 -4.93
N GLY A 20 1.59 -14.65 -5.13
CA GLY A 20 1.27 -15.67 -4.12
C GLY A 20 0.58 -15.06 -2.88
N GLY A 21 -0.25 -14.04 -3.09
CA GLY A 21 -0.99 -13.34 -2.03
C GLY A 21 -0.18 -12.31 -1.25
N ARG A 22 1.03 -11.96 -1.73
CA ARG A 22 1.95 -11.10 -0.98
C ARG A 22 1.74 -9.62 -1.23
N PHE A 23 1.31 -9.26 -2.43
CA PHE A 23 1.23 -7.90 -2.93
C PHE A 23 -0.18 -7.57 -3.37
N GLY A 24 -0.53 -6.28 -3.35
CA GLY A 24 -1.87 -5.81 -3.68
C GLY A 24 -2.30 -4.65 -2.79
N PHE A 25 -3.22 -3.84 -3.31
CA PHE A 25 -3.87 -2.76 -2.58
C PHE A 25 -4.76 -3.30 -1.44
N SER A 26 -5.42 -4.45 -1.62
CA SER A 26 -6.20 -5.11 -0.56
C SER A 26 -5.29 -5.59 0.58
N VAL A 27 -4.11 -6.14 0.24
CA VAL A 27 -3.09 -6.55 1.21
C VAL A 27 -2.57 -5.33 1.99
N GLN A 28 -2.21 -4.25 1.29
CA GLN A 28 -1.81 -2.99 1.92
C GLN A 28 -2.90 -2.43 2.83
N ALA A 29 -4.16 -2.45 2.40
CA ALA A 29 -5.28 -1.93 3.17
C ALA A 29 -5.57 -2.75 4.41
N LYS A 30 -5.41 -4.07 4.35
CA LYS A 30 -5.49 -4.94 5.53
C LYS A 30 -4.42 -4.57 6.56
N ILE A 31 -3.17 -4.45 6.12
CA ILE A 31 -2.04 -4.08 6.99
C ILE A 31 -2.27 -2.69 7.62
N TYR A 32 -2.71 -1.72 6.82
CA TYR A 32 -2.98 -0.37 7.30
C TYR A 32 -4.08 -0.35 8.38
N ARG A 33 -5.18 -1.09 8.18
CA ARG A 33 -6.25 -1.27 9.17
C ARG A 33 -5.78 -1.95 10.45
N GLU A 34 -4.97 -3.00 10.35
CA GLU A 34 -4.38 -3.69 11.51
C GLU A 34 -3.51 -2.77 12.38
N LEU A 35 -2.93 -1.73 11.79
CA LEU A 35 -2.14 -0.71 12.49
C LEU A 35 -3.00 0.44 13.05
N GLY A 36 -4.32 0.35 12.94
CA GLY A 36 -5.26 1.40 13.38
C GLY A 36 -5.43 2.53 12.37
N GLY A 37 -5.08 2.30 11.10
CA GLY A 37 -5.23 3.28 10.03
C GLY A 37 -6.71 3.54 9.72
N THR A 38 -7.05 4.81 9.60
CA THR A 38 -8.39 5.29 9.20
C THR A 38 -8.28 6.14 7.94
N ARG A 39 -9.40 6.70 7.49
CA ARG A 39 -9.45 7.66 6.39
C ARG A 39 -8.73 8.97 6.75
N GLU A 40 -8.62 9.30 8.03
CA GLU A 40 -7.86 10.45 8.50
C GLU A 40 -6.38 10.12 8.54
N TYR A 41 -5.55 11.05 8.08
CA TYR A 41 -4.10 10.88 8.14
C TYR A 41 -3.63 10.86 9.60
N ASN A 42 -2.91 9.80 9.96
CA ASN A 42 -2.20 9.68 11.23
C ASN A 42 -0.73 9.35 10.96
N GLU A 43 0.17 10.28 11.30
CA GLU A 43 1.61 10.12 11.03
C GLU A 43 2.22 8.88 11.71
N ARG A 44 1.79 8.54 12.92
CA ARG A 44 2.32 7.38 13.64
C ARG A 44 1.93 6.08 12.95
N VAL A 45 0.67 5.96 12.54
CA VAL A 45 0.17 4.81 11.78
C VAL A 45 0.83 4.75 10.41
N TRP A 46 0.98 5.89 9.73
CA TRP A 46 1.62 5.97 8.42
C TRP A 46 3.10 5.54 8.45
N ASN A 47 3.85 5.98 9.46
CA ASN A 47 5.23 5.56 9.65
C ASN A 47 5.33 4.05 9.97
N ALA A 48 4.47 3.53 10.86
CA ALA A 48 4.42 2.11 11.18
C ALA A 48 4.03 1.25 9.95
N PHE A 49 3.12 1.75 9.12
CA PHE A 49 2.75 1.12 7.86
C PHE A 49 3.94 1.06 6.91
N GLY A 50 4.62 2.20 6.71
CA GLY A 50 5.84 2.27 5.89
C GLY A 50 6.93 1.31 6.36
N GLU A 51 7.14 1.17 7.67
CA GLU A 51 8.07 0.19 8.23
C GLU A 51 7.61 -1.26 7.95
N ARG A 52 6.32 -1.56 8.13
CA ARG A 52 5.75 -2.90 7.91
C ARG A 52 5.85 -3.36 6.47
N VAL A 53 5.60 -2.49 5.50
CA VAL A 53 5.68 -2.81 4.07
C VAL A 53 7.06 -2.58 3.48
N GLY A 54 8.04 -2.11 4.28
CA GLY A 54 9.42 -1.90 3.83
C GLY A 54 9.66 -0.64 2.99
N TRP A 55 8.78 0.37 3.07
CA TRP A 55 8.99 1.68 2.45
C TRP A 55 9.71 2.67 3.36
N ARG A 56 9.83 2.36 4.65
CA ARG A 56 10.53 3.17 5.65
C ARG A 56 11.53 2.30 6.41
N VAL A 57 12.81 2.65 6.33
CA VAL A 57 13.92 1.92 6.95
C VAL A 57 14.76 2.91 7.75
N ASN A 58 15.12 2.56 8.98
CA ASN A 58 15.91 3.43 9.87
C ASN A 58 15.36 4.86 9.95
N LYS A 59 14.04 4.98 10.06
CA LYS A 59 13.29 6.23 10.12
C LYS A 59 13.26 7.09 8.84
N SER A 60 13.83 6.60 7.74
CA SER A 60 13.88 7.28 6.45
C SER A 60 13.04 6.55 5.39
N TRP A 61 12.31 7.30 4.56
CA TRP A 61 11.59 6.74 3.42
C TRP A 61 12.58 6.40 2.30
N ILE A 62 12.44 5.21 1.71
CA ILE A 62 13.32 4.76 0.62
C ILE A 62 13.06 5.57 -0.66
N TYR A 63 14.04 5.68 -1.56
CA TYR A 63 13.76 6.24 -2.88
C TYR A 63 13.19 5.16 -3.80
N TYR A 64 12.53 5.54 -4.89
CA TYR A 64 11.99 4.58 -5.86
C TYR A 64 13.07 3.64 -6.43
N LYS A 65 14.29 4.14 -6.60
CA LYS A 65 15.45 3.34 -7.04
C LYS A 65 15.85 2.23 -6.04
N ASP A 66 15.41 2.34 -4.78
CA ASP A 66 15.72 1.40 -3.70
C ASP A 66 14.55 0.43 -3.44
N VAL A 67 13.46 0.52 -4.23
CA VAL A 67 12.33 -0.41 -4.14
C VAL A 67 12.75 -1.80 -4.61
N THR A 68 12.37 -2.82 -3.85
CA THR A 68 12.68 -4.21 -4.19
C THR A 68 11.56 -4.80 -5.05
N PHE A 69 11.84 -4.99 -6.34
CA PHE A 69 10.90 -5.59 -7.31
C PHE A 69 11.04 -7.12 -7.39
N ASP A 70 10.94 -7.77 -6.23
CA ASP A 70 11.07 -9.24 -6.12
C ASP A 70 10.09 -9.80 -5.08
N LEU A 71 9.75 -11.09 -5.20
CA LEU A 71 8.83 -11.77 -4.30
C LEU A 71 9.35 -11.89 -2.86
N LYS A 72 10.67 -11.76 -2.63
CA LYS A 72 11.26 -11.73 -1.30
C LYS A 72 11.00 -10.41 -0.56
N ALA A 73 10.47 -9.39 -1.22
CA ALA A 73 10.11 -8.14 -0.56
C ALA A 73 9.04 -8.36 0.53
N PRO A 74 8.93 -7.45 1.52
CA PRO A 74 7.94 -7.55 2.60
C PRO A 74 6.50 -7.65 2.10
N LEU A 75 5.61 -8.19 2.95
CA LEU A 75 4.18 -8.25 2.64
C LEU A 75 3.63 -6.84 2.38
N GLY A 76 2.87 -6.66 1.29
CA GLY A 76 2.32 -5.37 0.89
C GLY A 76 3.35 -4.39 0.29
N HIS A 77 4.61 -4.79 0.08
CA HIS A 77 5.64 -3.91 -0.47
C HIS A 77 5.29 -3.35 -1.85
N LEU A 78 4.60 -4.16 -2.66
CA LEU A 78 4.12 -3.76 -3.98
C LEU A 78 2.58 -3.83 -4.04
N PRO A 79 1.95 -3.03 -4.92
CA PRO A 79 2.56 -1.98 -5.75
C PRO A 79 3.08 -0.77 -4.93
N GLY A 80 4.30 -0.31 -5.26
CA GLY A 80 4.90 0.91 -4.69
C GLY A 80 4.74 2.11 -5.63
N ASN A 81 4.64 3.32 -5.10
CA ASN A 81 4.39 4.53 -5.89
C ASN A 81 5.66 5.40 -6.04
N ARG A 82 5.91 5.96 -7.25
CA ARG A 82 7.10 6.79 -7.59
C ARG A 82 7.30 7.98 -6.66
N ASN A 83 6.21 8.48 -6.11
CA ASN A 83 6.22 9.54 -5.16
C ASN A 83 5.54 9.02 -3.90
N LEU A 84 6.32 8.51 -2.94
CA LEU A 84 5.89 8.23 -1.55
C LEU A 84 5.28 9.47 -0.86
N ARG A 85 5.26 10.61 -1.55
CA ARG A 85 4.60 11.86 -1.21
C ARG A 85 3.10 11.93 -1.57
N TRP A 86 2.60 11.23 -2.59
CA TRP A 86 1.15 11.20 -2.92
C TRP A 86 0.38 10.19 -2.06
N VAL A 87 1.08 9.25 -1.44
CA VAL A 87 0.48 8.35 -0.43
C VAL A 87 0.46 8.99 0.97
N ARG A 88 0.86 10.26 1.10
CA ARG A 88 0.59 11.04 2.32
C ARG A 88 -0.89 11.33 2.50
N GLU A 89 -1.68 11.28 1.44
CA GLU A 89 -3.10 11.47 1.53
C GLU A 89 -3.79 10.11 1.47
N ALA A 90 -4.72 9.90 2.38
CA ALA A 90 -5.57 8.73 2.53
C ALA A 90 -6.42 8.39 1.28
N PHE A 91 -6.12 8.92 0.09
CA PHE A 91 -6.85 8.71 -1.15
C PHE A 91 -6.79 7.27 -1.66
N LEU A 92 -5.63 6.60 -1.56
CA LEU A 92 -5.53 5.20 -1.99
C LEU A 92 -6.41 4.31 -1.11
N PHE A 93 -6.36 4.49 0.21
CA PHE A 93 -7.20 3.74 1.14
C PHE A 93 -8.66 4.16 1.11
N SER A 94 -8.96 5.45 0.89
CA SER A 94 -10.33 5.92 0.70
C SER A 94 -11.00 5.23 -0.48
N ARG A 95 -10.28 5.00 -1.58
CA ARG A 95 -10.83 4.26 -2.73
C ARG A 95 -10.89 2.76 -2.52
N VAL A 96 -9.88 2.15 -1.89
CA VAL A 96 -9.94 0.73 -1.50
C VAL A 96 -11.14 0.46 -0.59
N GLU A 97 -11.39 1.32 0.40
CA GLU A 97 -12.57 1.24 1.27
C GLU A 97 -13.88 1.45 0.49
N THR A 98 -13.95 2.48 -0.36
CA THR A 98 -15.14 2.74 -1.20
C THR A 98 -15.45 1.56 -2.11
N CYS A 99 -14.42 0.92 -2.66
CA CYS A 99 -14.53 -0.25 -3.52
C CYS A 99 -14.67 -1.57 -2.75
N LYS A 100 -14.75 -1.52 -1.41
CA LYS A 100 -14.91 -2.68 -0.51
C LYS A 100 -13.88 -3.78 -0.77
N MET A 101 -12.62 -3.38 -0.88
CA MET A 101 -11.48 -4.29 -1.10
C MET A 101 -10.75 -4.66 0.20
#